data_AF-A0A150UPB4-F1
#
_entry.id   AF-A0A150UPB4-F1
#
_cell.length_a   1.000
_cell.length_b   1.000
_cell.length_c   1.000
_cell.angle_alpha   90.00
_cell.angle_beta   90.00
_cell.angle_gamma   90.00
#
_symmetry.space_group_name_H-M   'P 1'
#
loop_
_entity.id
_entity.type
_entity.pdbx_description
1 polymer ?
#
loop_
_entity_poly.entity_id
_entity_poly.type
_entity_poly.pdbx_seq_one_letter_code
_entity_poly.pdbx_strand_id
1 'polypeptide(L)'
;MWFDAVTELQIQHRYTPDCIYNMDESGFAVGASQSSRVLVNLREESSWKVISGRQEWITAIECVSAAGVVIPPLVIFKAKHTNTAWIPIDTPSNWRFTTSNSGWTSDSHAYEWLTSVFEPSTKPADLAHRRLLIMDGHSSHITANVIAHCMEYAIDLLILPPHTSHMLQPLDVSVFSPLKRALASETDAASRLDSGRIPRIEWTSMYIRAREQALRSSNIVSGFKATGLWPLSPLTVLKKLPSQPNTQASERHNAAPLTGLNLSLLQSDPPDGTELRQANALFLTEVQKARDLPSPVKRYAARITQAFEATFTKNTTLRNETTRQQKLLQLRKKRTTGKRVVLKG
;
A
#
# COMPACT_ATOMS: atom_id res chain seq x y z
N MET A 1 6.97 8.79 -13.72
CA MET A 1 7.12 7.63 -12.82
C MET A 1 6.97 8.14 -11.38
N TRP A 2 6.10 7.55 -10.55
CA TRP A 2 5.58 8.03 -9.23
C TRP A 2 6.17 9.29 -8.57
N PHE A 3 7.49 9.39 -8.36
CA PHE A 3 8.15 10.59 -7.81
C PHE A 3 7.89 11.87 -8.63
N ASP A 4 7.59 11.77 -9.93
CA ASP A 4 7.18 12.91 -10.74
C ASP A 4 5.86 13.51 -10.21
N ALA A 5 4.90 12.67 -9.82
CA ALA A 5 3.63 13.12 -9.23
C ALA A 5 3.83 13.74 -7.84
N VAL A 6 4.75 13.17 -7.04
CA VAL A 6 5.15 13.76 -5.76
C VAL A 6 5.76 15.14 -5.96
N THR A 7 6.62 15.27 -6.96
CA THR A 7 7.29 16.52 -7.30
C THR A 7 6.30 17.57 -7.81
N GLU A 8 5.37 17.17 -8.67
CA GLU A 8 4.31 18.05 -9.19
C GLU A 8 3.43 18.59 -8.06
N LEU A 9 2.95 17.71 -7.16
CA LEU A 9 2.18 18.11 -5.99
C LEU A 9 2.96 19.05 -5.07
N GLN A 10 4.24 18.76 -4.82
CA GLN A 10 5.11 19.61 -4.00
C GLN A 10 5.34 20.99 -4.63
N ILE A 11 5.49 21.07 -5.95
CA ILE A 11 5.63 22.35 -6.68
C ILE A 11 4.32 23.14 -6.63
N GLN A 12 3.19 22.46 -6.84
CA GLN A 12 1.87 23.07 -6.91
C GLN A 12 1.43 23.64 -5.56
N HIS A 13 1.58 22.87 -4.48
CA HIS A 13 1.00 23.20 -3.17
C HIS A 13 2.02 23.64 -2.13
N ARG A 14 3.33 23.46 -2.39
CA ARG A 14 4.43 23.89 -1.52
C ARG A 14 4.25 23.43 -0.07
N TYR A 15 3.94 22.15 0.13
CA TYR A 15 3.74 21.60 1.47
C TYR A 15 4.95 21.85 2.36
N THR A 16 4.68 22.33 3.56
CA THR A 16 5.64 22.36 4.67
C THR A 16 5.67 20.96 5.34
N PRO A 17 6.73 20.61 6.09
CA PRO A 17 6.86 19.27 6.64
C PRO A 17 5.75 18.89 7.63
N ASP A 18 5.14 19.87 8.27
CA ASP A 18 3.97 19.74 9.15
C ASP A 18 2.66 19.50 8.37
N CYS A 19 2.66 19.60 7.04
CA CYS A 19 1.53 19.29 6.17
C CYS A 19 1.70 17.99 5.37
N ILE A 20 2.82 17.28 5.53
CA ILE A 20 3.08 16.00 4.84
C ILE A 20 2.96 14.88 5.86
N TYR A 21 2.03 13.96 5.63
CA TYR A 21 1.68 12.89 6.56
C TYR A 21 1.89 11.53 5.91
N ASN A 22 2.34 10.57 6.71
CA ASN A 22 2.35 9.17 6.35
C ASN A 22 1.43 8.39 7.29
N MET A 23 0.53 7.59 6.74
CA MET A 23 -0.35 6.70 7.48
C MET A 23 -0.09 5.26 7.06
N ASP A 24 -0.11 4.37 8.05
CA ASP A 24 0.01 2.94 7.81
C ASP A 24 -0.65 2.13 8.94
N GLU A 25 -0.95 0.87 8.63
CA GLU A 25 -1.53 -0.10 9.55
C GLU A 25 -0.48 -1.10 10.03
N SER A 26 -0.48 -1.40 11.33
CA SER A 26 0.28 -2.54 11.86
C SER A 26 -0.56 -3.44 12.76
N GLY A 27 -0.48 -4.74 12.49
CA GLY A 27 -1.00 -5.79 13.36
C GLY A 27 0.01 -6.19 14.44
N PHE A 28 -0.49 -6.36 15.66
CA PHE A 28 0.26 -6.77 16.84
C PHE A 28 -0.37 -8.00 17.45
N ALA A 29 0.41 -9.08 17.59
CA ALA A 29 -0.02 -10.27 18.31
C ALA A 29 0.11 -10.04 19.82
N VAL A 30 -0.98 -10.22 20.56
CA VAL A 30 -1.02 -10.12 22.03
C VAL A 30 -0.20 -11.25 22.63
N GLY A 31 0.71 -10.91 23.54
CA GLY A 31 1.65 -11.86 24.15
C GLY A 31 2.85 -12.21 23.25
N ALA A 32 2.99 -11.59 22.07
CA ALA A 32 4.16 -11.80 21.24
C ALA A 32 5.39 -11.12 21.83
N SER A 33 6.43 -11.92 22.03
CA SER A 33 7.78 -11.47 22.38
C SER A 33 8.69 -11.56 21.17
N GLN A 34 9.76 -10.75 21.14
CA GLN A 34 10.89 -10.99 20.25
C GLN A 34 11.87 -12.01 20.82
N SER A 35 12.73 -12.58 19.97
CA SER A 35 13.83 -13.42 20.41
C SER A 35 14.85 -12.57 21.19
N SER A 36 15.09 -12.97 22.44
CA SER A 36 16.07 -12.34 23.32
C SER A 36 17.32 -13.20 23.45
N ARG A 37 18.49 -12.58 23.57
CA ARG A 37 19.72 -13.28 23.97
C ARG A 37 19.66 -13.54 25.47
N VAL A 38 19.84 -14.79 25.88
CA VAL A 38 19.93 -15.16 27.30
C VAL A 38 21.25 -15.87 27.57
N LEU A 39 21.77 -15.74 28.78
CA LEU A 39 22.87 -16.55 29.27
C LEU A 39 22.29 -17.89 29.73
N VAL A 40 22.71 -18.98 29.08
CA VAL A 40 22.34 -20.35 29.46
C VAL A 40 23.54 -21.07 30.05
N ASN A 41 23.29 -22.09 30.86
CA ASN A 41 24.34 -22.96 31.37
C ASN A 41 25.08 -23.61 30.19
N LEU A 42 26.40 -23.80 30.29
CA LEU A 42 27.22 -24.38 29.23
C LEU A 42 26.75 -25.77 28.74
N ARG A 43 25.93 -26.47 29.54
CA ARG A 43 25.34 -27.78 29.23
C ARG A 43 23.97 -27.70 28.53
N GLU A 44 23.41 -26.51 28.38
CA GLU A 44 22.11 -26.28 27.73
C GLU A 44 22.36 -25.53 26.40
N GLU A 45 22.09 -26.19 25.28
CA GLU A 45 22.36 -25.62 23.94
C GLU A 45 21.35 -24.53 23.53
N SER A 46 20.17 -24.49 24.17
CA SER A 46 19.14 -23.48 23.89
C SER A 46 18.15 -23.35 25.05
N SER A 47 17.60 -22.14 25.23
CA SER A 47 16.44 -21.91 26.10
C SER A 47 15.22 -21.58 25.25
N TRP A 48 14.08 -22.17 25.58
CA TRP A 48 12.81 -21.88 24.91
C TRP A 48 12.04 -20.82 25.70
N LYS A 49 11.57 -19.79 25.00
CA LYS A 49 10.61 -18.85 25.57
C LYS A 49 9.21 -19.37 25.32
N VAL A 50 8.52 -19.78 26.38
CA VAL A 50 7.13 -20.21 26.30
C VAL A 50 6.26 -18.96 26.10
N ILE A 51 5.60 -18.85 24.94
CA ILE A 51 4.57 -17.85 24.69
C ILE A 51 3.23 -18.48 25.09
N SER A 52 2.64 -18.00 26.19
CA SER A 52 1.40 -18.57 26.72
C SER A 52 0.17 -18.03 25.96
N GLY A 53 -0.62 -18.92 25.36
CA GLY A 53 -2.01 -18.66 24.97
C GLY A 53 -2.31 -18.52 23.46
N ARG A 54 -3.62 -18.48 23.16
CA ARG A 54 -4.18 -18.28 21.81
C ARG A 54 -3.85 -16.85 21.35
N GLN A 55 -3.04 -16.70 20.31
CA GLN A 55 -2.65 -15.40 19.76
C GLN A 55 -3.88 -14.63 19.29
N GLU A 56 -4.12 -13.52 19.97
CA GLU A 56 -5.08 -12.50 19.57
C GLU A 56 -4.35 -11.40 18.81
N TRP A 57 -4.99 -10.82 17.80
CA TRP A 57 -4.43 -9.71 17.04
C TRP A 57 -5.16 -8.41 17.40
N ILE A 58 -4.36 -7.38 17.65
CA ILE A 58 -4.82 -6.00 17.78
C ILE A 58 -4.11 -5.20 16.69
N THR A 59 -4.90 -4.43 15.95
CA THR A 59 -4.38 -3.60 14.87
C THR A 59 -4.34 -2.15 15.33
N ALA A 60 -3.34 -1.39 14.91
CA ALA A 60 -3.33 0.05 15.07
C ALA A 60 -3.06 0.74 13.73
N ILE A 61 -3.86 1.78 13.44
CA ILE A 61 -3.58 2.73 12.38
C ILE A 61 -2.77 3.86 12.99
N GLU A 62 -1.56 4.04 12.48
CA GLU A 62 -0.60 5.03 12.94
C GLU A 62 -0.39 6.11 11.88
N CYS A 63 -0.13 7.33 12.32
CA CYS A 63 0.14 8.44 11.40
C CYS A 63 1.13 9.45 11.98
N VAL A 64 2.05 9.89 11.14
CA VAL A 64 3.14 10.80 11.52
C VAL A 64 3.38 11.85 10.43
N SER A 65 3.81 13.05 10.80
CA SER A 65 4.18 14.10 9.85
C SER A 65 5.68 14.11 9.54
N ALA A 66 6.06 14.70 8.40
CA ALA A 66 7.46 14.91 8.03
C ALA A 66 8.20 15.85 8.99
N ALA A 67 7.48 16.66 9.77
CA ALA A 67 8.03 17.46 10.87
C ALA A 67 8.33 16.66 12.14
N GLY A 68 8.02 15.35 12.15
CA GLY A 68 8.21 14.50 13.32
C GLY A 68 7.07 14.57 14.35
N VAL A 69 5.90 15.08 13.95
CA VAL A 69 4.70 15.13 14.80
C VAL A 69 3.97 13.79 14.71
N VAL A 70 3.46 13.34 15.85
CA VAL A 70 2.70 12.10 15.97
C VAL A 70 1.21 12.43 16.02
N ILE A 71 0.43 11.83 15.13
CA ILE A 71 -1.04 11.91 15.16
C ILE A 71 -1.57 10.79 16.06
N PRO A 72 -2.67 10.98 16.83
CA PRO A 72 -3.24 9.91 17.65
C PRO A 72 -3.58 8.67 16.81
N PRO A 73 -3.52 7.45 17.39
CA PRO A 73 -3.84 6.25 16.65
C PRO A 73 -5.34 5.92 16.70
N LEU A 74 -5.78 5.10 15.73
CA LEU A 74 -7.01 4.31 15.88
C LEU A 74 -6.62 2.86 16.19
N VAL A 75 -6.97 2.38 17.37
CA VAL A 75 -6.71 1.01 17.81
C VAL A 75 -7.95 0.14 17.55
N ILE A 76 -7.76 -0.99 16.88
CA ILE A 76 -8.82 -1.89 16.43
C ILE A 76 -8.67 -3.22 17.17
N PHE A 77 -9.59 -3.53 18.08
CA PHE A 77 -9.63 -4.82 18.75
C PHE A 77 -10.42 -5.84 17.94
N LYS A 78 -9.97 -7.10 17.93
CA LYS A 78 -10.75 -8.20 17.34
C LYS A 78 -11.95 -8.56 18.24
N ALA A 79 -13.11 -7.93 18.02
CA ALA A 79 -14.33 -8.18 18.78
C ALA A 79 -15.59 -7.74 18.04
N LYS A 80 -16.76 -8.15 18.54
CA LYS A 80 -18.06 -7.74 18.00
C LYS A 80 -18.53 -6.38 18.53
N HIS A 81 -18.16 -6.05 19.76
CA HIS A 81 -18.54 -4.81 20.44
C HIS A 81 -17.35 -4.28 21.24
N THR A 82 -17.22 -2.96 21.29
CA THR A 82 -16.22 -2.28 22.12
C THR A 82 -16.60 -2.43 23.60
N ASN A 83 -15.61 -2.72 24.45
CA ASN A 83 -15.75 -2.69 25.89
C ASN A 83 -14.77 -1.66 26.48
N THR A 84 -15.30 -0.68 27.20
CA THR A 84 -14.51 0.39 27.83
C THR A 84 -13.53 -0.14 28.87
N ALA A 85 -13.78 -1.31 29.45
CA ALA A 85 -12.85 -1.98 30.36
C ALA A 85 -11.53 -2.40 29.70
N TRP A 86 -11.40 -2.34 28.37
CA TRP A 86 -10.13 -2.57 27.67
C TRP A 86 -9.27 -1.30 27.54
N ILE A 87 -9.81 -0.14 27.90
CA ILE A 87 -9.16 1.16 27.72
C ILE A 87 -8.73 1.66 29.10
N PRO A 88 -7.41 1.78 29.36
CA PRO A 88 -6.89 2.34 30.59
C PRO A 88 -7.36 3.77 30.85
N ILE A 89 -7.54 4.16 32.11
CA ILE A 89 -8.03 5.50 32.49
C ILE A 89 -7.06 6.63 32.16
N ASP A 90 -5.77 6.31 32.08
CA ASP A 90 -4.66 7.18 31.71
C ASP A 90 -4.46 7.30 30.19
N THR A 91 -5.32 6.66 29.39
CA THR A 91 -5.27 6.78 27.93
C THR A 91 -5.53 8.22 27.50
N PRO A 92 -4.71 8.80 26.59
CA PRO A 92 -4.96 10.13 26.08
C PRO A 92 -6.35 10.26 25.42
N SER A 93 -7.09 11.32 25.74
CA SER A 93 -8.49 11.50 25.35
C SER A 93 -8.73 11.62 23.84
N ASN A 94 -7.68 11.89 23.08
CA ASN A 94 -7.70 12.00 21.62
C ASN A 94 -7.45 10.68 20.89
N TRP A 95 -7.17 9.58 21.62
CA TRP A 95 -7.11 8.25 21.03
C TRP A 95 -8.50 7.74 20.68
N ARG A 96 -8.58 6.93 19.63
CA ARG A 96 -9.82 6.27 19.23
C ARG A 96 -9.65 4.76 19.27
N PHE A 97 -10.74 4.09 19.62
CA PHE A 97 -10.80 2.63 19.74
C PHE A 97 -12.05 2.12 19.05
N THR A 98 -11.89 1.09 18.23
CA THR A 98 -12.97 0.44 17.50
C THR A 98 -12.78 -1.06 17.50
N THR A 99 -13.72 -1.80 16.91
CA THR A 99 -13.67 -3.26 16.87
C THR A 99 -13.96 -3.80 15.48
N SER A 100 -13.26 -4.88 15.13
CA SER A 100 -13.49 -5.65 13.91
C SER A 100 -13.76 -7.12 14.24
N ASN A 101 -14.72 -7.74 13.55
CA ASN A 101 -15.01 -9.16 13.70
C ASN A 101 -13.86 -10.05 13.20
N SER A 102 -13.10 -9.60 12.20
CA SER A 102 -11.98 -10.35 11.62
C SER A 102 -10.65 -10.05 12.31
N GLY A 103 -10.53 -8.88 12.96
CA GLY A 103 -9.26 -8.32 13.46
C GLY A 103 -8.42 -7.67 12.35
N TRP A 104 -8.98 -7.53 11.15
CA TRP A 104 -8.41 -6.79 10.03
C TRP A 104 -9.26 -5.56 9.74
N THR A 105 -8.65 -4.59 9.08
CA THR A 105 -9.29 -3.34 8.69
C THR A 105 -10.26 -3.58 7.54
N SER A 106 -11.55 -3.34 7.77
CA SER A 106 -12.55 -3.17 6.72
C SER A 106 -12.49 -1.75 6.16
N ASP A 107 -13.02 -1.56 4.96
CA ASP A 107 -13.18 -0.27 4.29
C ASP A 107 -13.77 0.84 5.18
N SER A 108 -14.58 0.46 6.18
CA SER A 108 -15.16 1.37 7.17
C SER A 108 -14.13 2.00 8.11
N HIS A 109 -13.05 1.30 8.46
CA HIS A 109 -12.10 1.78 9.47
C HIS A 109 -11.14 2.83 8.93
N ALA A 110 -10.80 2.78 7.63
CA ALA A 110 -10.02 3.84 6.98
C ALA A 110 -10.80 5.16 6.99
N TYR A 111 -12.10 5.11 6.65
CA TYR A 111 -12.99 6.28 6.70
C TYR A 111 -13.23 6.76 8.13
N GLU A 112 -13.44 5.84 9.08
CA GLU A 112 -13.56 6.15 10.51
C GLU A 112 -12.31 6.86 11.03
N TRP A 113 -11.12 6.33 10.75
CA TRP A 113 -9.85 6.97 11.13
C TRP A 113 -9.72 8.37 10.50
N LEU A 114 -10.00 8.49 9.21
CA LEU A 114 -9.87 9.76 8.50
C LEU A 114 -10.76 10.86 9.13
N THR A 115 -12.02 10.52 9.43
CA THR A 115 -13.04 11.46 9.93
C THR A 115 -12.95 11.71 11.43
N SER A 116 -12.56 10.72 12.22
CA SER A 116 -12.56 10.81 13.70
C SER A 116 -11.21 11.12 14.32
N VAL A 117 -10.12 10.94 13.55
CA VAL A 117 -8.74 11.12 14.00
C VAL A 117 -7.99 12.12 13.13
N PHE A 118 -7.80 11.82 11.84
CA PHE A 118 -6.88 12.59 10.99
C PHE A 118 -7.38 14.01 10.70
N GLU A 119 -8.61 14.17 10.18
CA GLU A 119 -9.14 15.50 9.85
C GLU A 119 -9.18 16.41 11.08
N PRO A 120 -9.74 15.99 12.23
CA PRO A 120 -9.81 16.87 13.41
C PRO A 120 -8.44 17.18 14.01
N SER A 121 -7.47 16.25 13.93
CA SER A 121 -6.13 16.44 14.51
C SER A 121 -5.21 17.31 13.65
N THR A 122 -5.49 17.43 12.36
CA THR A 122 -4.61 18.11 11.41
C THR A 122 -5.28 19.30 10.73
N LYS A 123 -6.53 19.63 11.08
CA LYS A 123 -7.33 20.67 10.42
C LYS A 123 -6.57 22.00 10.38
N PRO A 124 -6.31 22.56 9.18
CA PRO A 124 -5.67 23.87 9.08
C PRO A 124 -6.67 24.97 9.44
N ALA A 125 -6.16 26.12 9.87
CA ALA A 125 -6.99 27.32 10.07
C ALA A 125 -7.58 27.83 8.73
N ASP A 126 -6.87 27.59 7.62
CA ASP A 126 -7.27 27.95 6.27
C ASP A 126 -7.08 26.75 5.34
N LEU A 127 -8.15 26.33 4.66
CA LEU A 127 -8.16 25.20 3.72
C LEU A 127 -7.34 25.45 2.44
N ALA A 128 -6.85 26.67 2.21
CA ALA A 128 -5.81 26.92 1.21
C ALA A 128 -4.50 26.18 1.54
N HIS A 129 -4.24 25.91 2.83
CA HIS A 129 -3.11 25.11 3.30
C HIS A 129 -3.47 23.63 3.26
N ARG A 130 -3.27 23.02 2.09
CA ARG A 130 -3.59 21.62 1.85
C ARG A 130 -2.64 20.70 2.61
N ARG A 131 -3.11 19.48 2.90
CA ARG A 131 -2.34 18.43 3.58
C ARG A 131 -2.11 17.27 2.63
N LEU A 132 -0.88 16.81 2.52
CA LEU A 132 -0.54 15.61 1.76
C LEU A 132 -0.62 14.39 2.67
N LEU A 133 -1.52 13.45 2.38
CA LEU A 133 -1.62 12.18 3.08
C LEU A 133 -1.09 11.05 2.20
N ILE A 134 -0.01 10.42 2.65
CA ILE A 134 0.70 9.34 1.97
C ILE A 134 0.34 8.02 2.62
N MET A 135 -0.16 7.06 1.85
CA MET A 135 -0.56 5.74 2.35
C MET A 135 -0.35 4.65 1.32
N ASP A 136 -0.40 3.38 1.76
CA ASP A 136 -0.33 2.26 0.83
C ASP A 136 -1.62 2.09 0.01
N GLY A 137 -1.50 1.39 -1.12
CA GLY A 137 -2.61 1.14 -2.02
C GLY A 137 -3.46 -0.07 -1.65
N HIS A 138 -3.47 -0.51 -0.39
CA HIS A 138 -4.29 -1.67 -0.04
C HIS A 138 -5.77 -1.36 -0.29
N SER A 139 -6.46 -2.30 -0.93
CA SER A 139 -7.78 -2.09 -1.56
C SER A 139 -8.89 -1.65 -0.59
N SER A 140 -8.65 -1.73 0.72
CA SER A 140 -9.58 -1.26 1.77
C SER A 140 -9.51 0.24 2.04
N HIS A 141 -8.46 0.94 1.61
CA HIS A 141 -8.26 2.35 2.01
C HIS A 141 -8.85 3.37 1.03
N ILE A 142 -9.15 2.99 -0.22
CA ILE A 142 -9.49 3.93 -1.29
C ILE A 142 -10.94 3.72 -1.73
N THR A 143 -11.88 4.13 -0.87
CA THR A 143 -13.31 4.15 -1.21
C THR A 143 -13.74 5.52 -1.73
N ALA A 144 -14.88 5.57 -2.42
CA ALA A 144 -15.47 6.84 -2.87
C ALA A 144 -15.71 7.82 -1.71
N ASN A 145 -16.08 7.32 -0.52
CA ASN A 145 -16.30 8.15 0.67
C ASN A 145 -14.99 8.75 1.20
N VAL A 146 -13.90 7.98 1.21
CA VAL A 146 -12.57 8.48 1.58
C VAL A 146 -12.12 9.57 0.60
N ILE A 147 -12.24 9.32 -0.70
CA ILE A 147 -11.86 10.30 -1.72
C ILE A 147 -12.69 11.58 -1.59
N ALA A 148 -14.01 11.46 -1.46
CA ALA A 148 -14.91 12.62 -1.33
C ALA A 148 -14.57 13.46 -0.09
N HIS A 149 -14.31 12.81 1.05
CA HIS A 149 -13.92 13.50 2.27
C HIS A 149 -12.56 14.20 2.12
N CYS A 150 -11.57 13.55 1.50
CA CYS A 150 -10.29 14.19 1.23
C CYS A 150 -10.43 15.44 0.34
N MET A 151 -11.27 15.37 -0.70
CA MET A 151 -11.55 16.53 -1.57
C MET A 151 -12.21 17.67 -0.80
N GLU A 152 -13.21 17.37 0.04
CA GLU A 152 -13.96 18.36 0.83
C GLU A 152 -13.06 19.08 1.86
N TYR A 153 -12.15 18.35 2.49
CA TYR A 153 -11.30 18.88 3.57
C TYR A 153 -9.89 19.25 3.13
N ALA A 154 -9.64 19.46 1.83
CA ALA A 154 -8.34 19.88 1.30
C ALA A 154 -7.18 18.95 1.70
N ILE A 155 -7.39 17.65 1.56
CA ILE A 155 -6.41 16.60 1.76
C ILE A 155 -6.09 15.97 0.40
N ASP A 156 -4.82 16.01 0.01
CA ASP A 156 -4.34 15.35 -1.20
C ASP A 156 -3.84 13.95 -0.85
N LEU A 157 -4.38 12.94 -1.54
CA LEU A 157 -3.99 11.56 -1.35
C LEU A 157 -2.85 11.18 -2.29
N LEU A 158 -1.77 10.65 -1.74
CA LEU A 158 -0.68 10.05 -2.49
C LEU A 158 -0.55 8.57 -2.14
N ILE A 159 -0.86 7.73 -3.12
CA ILE A 159 -0.83 6.28 -2.96
C ILE A 159 0.55 5.74 -3.33
N LEU A 160 1.16 4.95 -2.45
CA LEU A 160 2.45 4.32 -2.71
C LEU A 160 2.33 3.30 -3.86
N PRO A 161 3.37 3.16 -4.72
CA PRO A 161 3.41 2.10 -5.71
C PRO A 161 3.33 0.71 -5.05
N PRO A 162 2.71 -0.28 -5.70
CA PRO A 162 2.62 -1.63 -5.16
C PRO A 162 4.00 -2.20 -4.78
N HIS A 163 4.05 -2.93 -3.66
CA HIS A 163 5.26 -3.62 -3.16
C HIS A 163 6.45 -2.71 -2.83
N THR A 164 6.22 -1.42 -2.56
CA THR A 164 7.30 -0.47 -2.24
C THR A 164 7.33 -0.01 -0.78
N SER A 165 6.49 -0.55 0.11
CA SER A 165 6.39 -0.06 1.49
C SER A 165 7.74 -0.08 2.22
N HIS A 166 8.51 -1.17 2.08
CA HIS A 166 9.87 -1.29 2.62
C HIS A 166 10.88 -0.23 2.13
N MET A 167 10.57 0.55 1.10
CA MET A 167 11.40 1.63 0.57
C MET A 167 10.78 3.02 0.70
N LEU A 168 9.46 3.12 0.60
CA LEU A 168 8.73 4.38 0.43
C LEU A 168 7.79 4.72 1.59
N GLN A 169 7.59 3.81 2.55
CA GLN A 169 6.71 4.00 3.70
C GLN A 169 7.52 4.37 4.96
N PRO A 170 7.52 5.66 5.39
CA PRO A 170 8.27 6.10 6.57
C PRO A 170 8.05 5.28 7.84
N LEU A 171 6.78 4.89 8.09
CA LEU A 171 6.39 4.08 9.25
C LEU A 171 7.05 2.70 9.23
N ASP A 172 7.03 1.99 8.10
CA ASP A 172 7.73 0.70 7.95
C ASP A 172 9.25 0.84 8.07
N VAL A 173 9.82 1.85 7.42
CA VAL A 173 11.28 2.02 7.32
C VAL A 173 11.93 2.33 8.67
N SER A 174 11.24 3.05 9.56
CA SER A 174 11.88 3.62 10.76
C SER A 174 11.10 3.53 12.06
N VAL A 175 9.78 3.28 12.05
CA VAL A 175 8.94 3.41 13.25
C VAL A 175 8.43 2.06 13.75
N PHE A 176 7.90 1.21 12.87
CA PHE A 176 7.25 -0.04 13.28
C PHE A 176 8.20 -1.07 13.87
N SER A 177 9.45 -1.15 13.38
CA SER A 177 10.44 -2.06 13.98
C SER A 177 10.80 -1.66 15.42
N PRO A 178 11.17 -0.39 15.72
CA PRO A 178 11.28 0.08 17.10
C PRO A 178 10.03 -0.11 17.95
N LEU A 179 8.84 0.16 17.42
CA LEU A 179 7.58 0.00 18.14
C LEU A 179 7.34 -1.45 18.57
N LYS A 180 7.50 -2.40 17.63
CA LYS A 180 7.37 -3.83 17.92
C LYS A 180 8.40 -4.31 18.95
N ARG A 181 9.61 -3.76 18.92
CA ARG A 181 10.64 -4.04 19.94
C ARG A 181 10.28 -3.51 21.32
N ALA A 182 9.83 -2.27 21.40
CA ALA A 182 9.43 -1.66 22.67
C ALA A 182 8.24 -2.41 23.28
N LEU A 183 7.23 -2.75 22.47
CA LEU A 183 6.07 -3.52 22.94
C LEU A 183 6.45 -4.94 23.40
N ALA A 184 7.37 -5.60 22.70
CA ALA A 184 7.91 -6.89 23.14
C ALA A 184 8.66 -6.77 24.48
N SER A 185 9.44 -5.70 24.69
CA SER A 185 10.11 -5.46 25.97
C SER A 185 9.13 -5.27 27.13
N GLU A 186 8.01 -4.56 26.90
CA GLU A 186 6.93 -4.41 27.88
C GLU A 186 6.23 -5.75 28.19
N THR A 187 5.93 -6.51 27.14
CA THR A 187 5.35 -7.86 27.23
C THR A 187 6.25 -8.80 28.04
N ASP A 188 7.56 -8.72 27.83
CA ASP A 188 8.56 -9.51 28.55
C ASP A 188 8.67 -9.14 30.02
N ALA A 189 8.54 -7.85 30.34
CA ALA A 189 8.56 -7.38 31.72
C ALA A 189 7.35 -7.90 32.50
N ALA A 190 6.16 -7.86 31.92
CA ALA A 190 4.96 -8.43 32.54
C ALA A 190 5.03 -9.95 32.65
N SER A 191 5.52 -10.63 31.60
CA SER A 191 5.60 -12.10 31.58
C SER A 191 6.54 -12.67 32.66
N ARG A 192 7.53 -11.89 33.11
CA ARG A 192 8.41 -12.23 34.23
C ARG A 192 7.72 -12.17 35.59
N LEU A 193 6.67 -11.36 35.72
CA LEU A 193 5.89 -11.23 36.95
C LEU A 193 4.75 -12.25 37.01
N ASP A 194 4.06 -12.45 35.88
CA ASP A 194 3.00 -13.42 35.73
C ASP A 194 3.05 -14.04 34.31
N SER A 195 3.04 -15.36 34.23
CA SER A 195 3.02 -16.11 32.96
C SER A 195 1.59 -16.29 32.38
N GLY A 196 0.61 -15.62 33.00
CA GLY A 196 -0.78 -15.57 32.55
C GLY A 196 -0.97 -14.88 31.19
N ARG A 197 -2.23 -14.94 30.72
CA ARG A 197 -2.63 -14.25 29.49
C ARG A 197 -2.68 -12.74 29.73
N ILE A 198 -2.00 -11.98 28.89
CA ILE A 198 -2.08 -10.51 28.92
C ILE A 198 -3.49 -10.05 28.51
N PRO A 199 -4.24 -9.39 29.40
CA PRO A 199 -5.54 -8.81 29.08
C PRO A 199 -5.39 -7.56 28.20
N ARG A 200 -6.44 -7.22 27.44
CA ARG A 200 -6.42 -6.06 26.51
C ARG A 200 -6.11 -4.73 27.17
N ILE A 201 -6.58 -4.52 28.41
CA ILE A 201 -6.28 -3.30 29.16
C ILE A 201 -4.78 -3.16 29.42
N GLU A 202 -4.14 -4.23 29.86
CA GLU A 202 -2.70 -4.24 30.12
C GLU A 202 -1.92 -4.10 28.82
N TRP A 203 -2.33 -4.81 27.75
CA TRP A 203 -1.74 -4.63 26.42
C TRP A 203 -1.83 -3.16 25.96
N THR A 204 -2.96 -2.50 26.19
CA THR A 204 -3.15 -1.09 25.79
C THR A 204 -2.23 -0.16 26.59
N SER A 205 -2.08 -0.38 27.89
CA SER A 205 -1.10 0.37 28.71
C SER A 205 0.34 0.15 28.23
N MET A 206 0.71 -1.10 27.89
CA MET A 206 2.03 -1.41 27.31
C MET A 206 2.22 -0.72 25.97
N TYR A 207 1.18 -0.72 25.13
CA TYR A 207 1.22 -0.10 23.82
C TYR A 207 1.42 1.41 23.90
N ILE A 208 0.73 2.10 24.83
CA ILE A 208 0.94 3.54 25.07
C ILE A 208 2.41 3.82 25.40
N ARG A 209 3.00 3.09 26.34
CA ARG A 209 4.43 3.25 26.70
C ARG A 209 5.38 2.92 25.57
N ALA A 210 5.12 1.83 24.84
CA ALA A 210 5.93 1.43 23.69
C ALA A 210 5.89 2.47 22.56
N ARG A 211 4.70 3.06 22.34
CA ARG A 211 4.48 4.11 21.34
C ARG A 211 5.24 5.38 21.65
N GLU A 212 5.23 5.84 22.90
CA GLU A 212 6.03 6.98 23.35
C GLU A 212 7.54 6.75 23.16
N GLN A 213 8.02 5.53 23.39
CA GLN A 213 9.43 5.18 23.20
C GLN A 213 9.83 5.12 21.72
N ALA A 214 8.95 4.62 20.84
CA ALA A 214 9.27 4.35 19.45
C ALA A 214 9.01 5.54 18.50
N LEU A 215 7.91 6.28 18.69
CA LEU A 215 7.49 7.38 17.83
C LEU A 215 8.18 8.70 18.22
N ARG A 216 9.51 8.65 18.37
CA ARG A 216 10.32 9.84 18.60
C ARG A 216 10.43 10.65 17.30
N SER A 217 10.39 11.98 17.42
CA SER A 217 10.56 12.89 16.28
C SER A 217 11.81 12.56 15.44
N SER A 218 12.92 12.19 16.09
CA SER A 218 14.15 11.76 15.40
C SER A 218 13.95 10.53 14.52
N ASN A 219 13.19 9.53 14.98
CA ASN A 219 12.92 8.32 14.21
C ASN A 219 12.04 8.64 13.00
N ILE A 220 10.98 9.43 13.22
CA ILE A 220 10.04 9.84 12.18
C ILE A 220 10.75 10.63 11.07
N VAL A 221 11.49 11.68 11.43
CA VAL A 221 12.25 12.50 10.47
C VAL A 221 13.28 11.65 9.73
N SER A 222 13.92 10.68 10.41
CA SER A 222 14.84 9.75 9.75
C SER A 222 14.14 8.86 8.73
N GLY A 223 12.90 8.43 9.00
CA GLY A 223 12.06 7.67 8.08
C GLY A 223 11.75 8.45 6.81
N PHE A 224 11.21 9.65 6.95
CA PHE A 224 10.91 10.52 5.80
C PHE A 224 12.14 10.85 4.96
N LYS A 225 13.29 11.05 5.61
CA LYS A 225 14.56 11.25 4.91
C LYS A 225 14.98 10.00 4.15
N ALA A 226 14.86 8.83 4.77
CA ALA A 226 15.25 7.55 4.18
C ALA A 226 14.36 7.13 3.01
N THR A 227 13.11 7.56 2.96
CA THR A 227 12.16 7.31 1.85
C THR A 227 12.24 8.37 0.76
N GLY A 228 13.06 9.42 0.94
CA GLY A 228 13.18 10.51 -0.02
C GLY A 228 11.91 11.35 -0.18
N LEU A 229 10.97 11.24 0.76
CA LEU A 229 9.73 12.02 0.77
C LEU A 229 9.96 13.40 1.39
N TRP A 230 10.79 13.48 2.44
CA TRP A 230 11.16 14.76 3.03
C TRP A 230 12.58 14.77 3.64
N PRO A 231 13.48 15.66 3.20
CA PRO A 231 13.37 16.51 2.01
C PRO A 231 13.16 15.67 0.75
N LEU A 232 12.38 16.17 -0.22
CA LEU A 232 12.08 15.46 -1.45
C LEU A 232 13.38 15.13 -2.20
N SER A 233 13.70 13.85 -2.32
CA SER A 233 14.92 13.35 -2.96
C SER A 233 14.70 11.94 -3.51
N PRO A 234 14.21 11.81 -4.76
CA PRO A 234 14.03 10.52 -5.42
C PRO A 234 15.31 9.68 -5.46
N LEU A 235 16.46 10.35 -5.60
CA LEU A 235 17.78 9.71 -5.62
C LEU A 235 18.08 8.87 -4.37
N THR A 236 17.53 9.22 -3.20
CA THR A 236 17.72 8.45 -1.97
C THR A 236 17.19 7.03 -2.09
N VAL A 237 16.06 6.87 -2.80
CA VAL A 237 15.43 5.56 -3.00
C VAL A 237 16.05 4.87 -4.21
N LEU A 238 16.29 5.60 -5.30
CA LEU A 238 16.88 5.04 -6.52
C LEU A 238 18.25 4.42 -6.28
N LYS A 239 19.05 4.96 -5.35
CA LYS A 239 20.34 4.37 -4.93
C LYS A 239 20.22 3.03 -4.18
N LYS A 240 19.07 2.75 -3.58
CA LYS A 240 18.80 1.51 -2.82
C LYS A 240 18.27 0.40 -3.70
N LEU A 241 17.69 0.75 -4.84
CA LEU A 241 17.34 -0.25 -5.84
C LEU A 241 18.63 -0.99 -6.21
N PRO A 242 18.60 -2.32 -6.30
CA PRO A 242 19.75 -3.04 -6.81
C PRO A 242 20.11 -2.37 -8.14
N SER A 243 21.36 -1.90 -8.25
CA SER A 243 21.95 -1.69 -9.57
C SER A 243 21.55 -2.92 -10.35
N GLN A 244 20.89 -2.76 -11.52
CA GLN A 244 20.79 -3.89 -12.44
C GLN A 244 22.17 -4.53 -12.40
N PRO A 245 22.29 -5.82 -12.03
CA PRO A 245 23.59 -6.44 -12.00
C PRO A 245 24.20 -6.06 -13.34
N ASN A 246 25.31 -5.32 -13.28
CA ASN A 246 26.10 -5.09 -14.46
C ASN A 246 26.29 -6.51 -14.94
N THR A 247 25.61 -6.89 -16.02
CA THR A 247 25.74 -8.20 -16.58
C THR A 247 27.19 -8.18 -17.00
N GLN A 248 28.09 -8.60 -16.10
CA GLN A 248 29.34 -9.18 -16.50
C GLN A 248 28.87 -10.13 -17.57
N ALA A 249 29.34 -9.87 -18.79
CA ALA A 249 29.16 -10.76 -19.89
C ALA A 249 29.74 -12.09 -19.41
N SER A 250 28.91 -12.89 -18.72
CA SER A 250 29.05 -14.32 -18.68
C SER A 250 29.21 -14.65 -20.13
N GLU A 251 30.38 -15.17 -20.46
CA GLU A 251 30.76 -15.53 -21.81
C GLU A 251 29.53 -16.03 -22.51
N ARG A 252 29.20 -15.36 -23.62
CA ARG A 252 28.12 -15.78 -24.50
C ARG A 252 28.38 -17.26 -24.78
N HIS A 253 27.69 -18.14 -24.07
CA HIS A 253 27.34 -19.41 -24.66
C HIS A 253 26.60 -18.99 -25.92
N ASN A 254 27.25 -19.23 -27.05
CA ASN A 254 26.68 -19.03 -28.37
C ASN A 254 25.43 -19.92 -28.45
N ALA A 255 24.32 -19.43 -27.90
CA ALA A 255 23.01 -19.86 -28.31
C ALA A 255 22.95 -19.48 -29.79
N ALA A 256 22.65 -20.49 -30.61
CA ALA A 256 22.46 -20.32 -32.04
C ALA A 256 21.59 -19.07 -32.29
N PRO A 257 21.88 -18.29 -33.34
CA PRO A 257 21.08 -17.11 -33.66
C PRO A 257 19.60 -17.50 -33.65
N LEU A 258 18.80 -16.83 -32.82
CA LEU A 258 17.35 -16.94 -32.85
C LEU A 258 16.85 -16.25 -34.13
N THR A 259 17.13 -16.84 -35.28
CA THR A 259 16.47 -16.51 -36.54
C THR A 259 15.03 -16.98 -36.45
N GLY A 260 14.09 -16.03 -36.28
CA GLY A 260 12.67 -16.29 -36.52
C GLY A 260 11.66 -15.62 -35.57
N LEU A 261 12.08 -15.00 -34.47
CA LEU A 261 11.14 -14.34 -33.55
C LEU A 261 11.01 -12.84 -33.88
N ASN A 262 9.88 -12.46 -34.47
CA ASN A 262 9.55 -11.05 -34.69
C ASN A 262 9.08 -10.42 -33.36
N LEU A 263 9.91 -9.54 -32.79
CA LEU A 263 9.65 -8.84 -31.52
C LEU A 263 8.80 -7.57 -31.68
N SER A 264 8.27 -7.29 -32.89
CA SER A 264 7.46 -6.10 -33.18
C SER A 264 6.25 -5.93 -32.27
N LEU A 265 5.67 -7.04 -31.79
CA LEU A 265 4.50 -7.08 -30.90
C LEU A 265 4.75 -6.52 -29.49
N LEU A 266 6.01 -6.44 -29.06
CA LEU A 266 6.37 -5.86 -27.75
C LEU A 266 6.55 -4.35 -27.83
N GLN A 267 6.48 -3.77 -29.04
CA GLN A 267 6.80 -2.36 -29.30
C GLN A 267 5.64 -1.58 -29.92
N SER A 268 4.49 -2.21 -30.22
CA SER A 268 3.33 -1.55 -30.83
C SER A 268 2.16 -1.31 -29.87
N ASP A 269 1.61 -0.10 -29.92
CA ASP A 269 0.27 0.23 -29.40
C ASP A 269 -0.81 -0.55 -30.18
N PRO A 270 -1.96 -0.85 -29.54
CA PRO A 270 -2.58 -2.17 -29.48
C PRO A 270 -2.48 -2.96 -30.79
N PRO A 271 -1.92 -4.19 -30.77
CA PRO A 271 -1.57 -4.94 -31.97
C PRO A 271 -2.78 -5.20 -32.86
N ASP A 272 -2.59 -5.28 -34.18
CA ASP A 272 -3.67 -5.73 -35.06
C ASP A 272 -4.13 -7.14 -34.64
N GLY A 273 -5.43 -7.41 -34.70
CA GLY A 273 -5.99 -8.69 -34.25
C GLY A 273 -5.43 -9.90 -35.01
N THR A 274 -4.88 -9.68 -36.20
CA THR A 274 -4.19 -10.68 -37.01
C THR A 274 -2.78 -10.95 -36.51
N GLU A 275 -2.03 -9.90 -36.18
CA GLU A 275 -0.67 -9.98 -35.64
C GLU A 275 -0.66 -10.70 -34.28
N LEU A 276 -1.64 -10.39 -33.42
CA LEU A 276 -1.78 -11.05 -32.12
C LEU A 276 -2.01 -12.56 -32.26
N ARG A 277 -2.88 -12.99 -33.18
CA ARG A 277 -3.15 -14.41 -33.42
C ARG A 277 -1.92 -15.14 -33.98
N GLN A 278 -1.15 -14.49 -34.85
CA GLN A 278 0.10 -15.04 -35.37
C GLN A 278 1.15 -15.20 -34.26
N ALA A 279 1.29 -14.21 -33.38
CA ALA A 279 2.17 -14.27 -32.21
C ALA A 279 1.85 -15.43 -31.29
N ASN A 280 0.57 -15.56 -30.95
CA ASN A 280 0.06 -16.60 -30.06
C ASN A 280 0.23 -18.00 -30.66
N ALA A 281 0.02 -18.15 -31.97
CA ALA A 281 0.26 -19.41 -32.66
C ALA A 281 1.73 -19.83 -32.61
N LEU A 282 2.66 -18.88 -32.80
CA LEU A 282 4.10 -19.13 -32.68
C LEU A 282 4.48 -19.50 -31.25
N PHE A 283 3.99 -18.75 -30.26
CA PHE A 283 4.23 -19.03 -28.84
C PHE A 283 3.76 -20.43 -28.44
N LEU A 284 2.52 -20.81 -28.80
CA LEU A 284 2.00 -22.14 -28.48
C LEU A 284 2.77 -23.26 -29.20
N THR A 285 3.23 -23.01 -30.41
CA THR A 285 4.06 -23.96 -31.17
C THR A 285 5.38 -24.22 -30.45
N GLU A 286 6.06 -23.17 -29.96
CA GLU A 286 7.32 -23.30 -29.23
C GLU A 286 7.14 -23.93 -27.84
N VAL A 287 6.06 -23.58 -27.13
CA VAL A 287 5.71 -24.22 -25.83
C VAL A 287 5.42 -25.71 -26.00
N GLN A 288 4.82 -26.12 -27.12
CA GLN A 288 4.58 -27.54 -27.39
C GLN A 288 5.87 -28.31 -27.73
N LYS A 289 6.77 -27.69 -28.50
CA LYS A 289 8.08 -28.27 -28.88
C LYS A 289 9.02 -28.46 -27.69
N ALA A 290 8.91 -27.63 -26.65
CA ALA A 290 9.77 -27.72 -25.48
C ALA A 290 9.59 -29.05 -24.71
N ARG A 291 10.66 -29.85 -24.62
CA ARG A 291 10.63 -31.20 -24.02
C ARG A 291 10.63 -31.18 -22.50
N ASP A 292 11.19 -30.13 -21.89
CA ASP A 292 11.39 -30.03 -20.44
C ASP A 292 10.20 -29.40 -19.68
N LEU A 293 9.13 -29.08 -20.38
CA LEU A 293 7.96 -28.41 -19.81
C LEU A 293 6.89 -29.43 -19.36
N PRO A 294 6.51 -29.45 -18.07
CA PRO A 294 5.46 -30.33 -17.56
C PRO A 294 4.12 -30.12 -18.28
N SER A 295 3.36 -31.20 -18.52
CA SER A 295 2.04 -31.16 -19.18
C SER A 295 1.07 -30.11 -18.60
N PRO A 296 0.99 -29.89 -17.27
CA PRO A 296 0.14 -28.83 -16.71
C PRO A 296 0.52 -27.42 -17.20
N VAL A 297 1.81 -27.14 -17.37
CA VAL A 297 2.31 -25.83 -17.81
C VAL A 297 1.94 -25.59 -19.28
N LYS A 298 2.07 -26.61 -20.14
CA LYS A 298 1.64 -26.53 -21.55
C LYS A 298 0.13 -26.26 -21.67
N ARG A 299 -0.70 -26.92 -20.84
CA ARG A 299 -2.15 -26.69 -20.79
C ARG A 299 -2.50 -25.29 -20.28
N TYR A 300 -1.75 -24.82 -19.27
CA TYR A 300 -1.94 -23.48 -18.70
C TYR A 300 -1.62 -22.39 -19.73
N ALA A 301 -0.51 -22.52 -20.46
CA ALA A 301 -0.14 -21.62 -21.55
C ALA A 301 -1.25 -21.54 -22.61
N ALA A 302 -1.76 -22.69 -23.08
CA ALA A 302 -2.86 -22.73 -24.04
C ALA A 302 -4.13 -22.01 -23.54
N ARG A 303 -4.49 -22.19 -22.27
CA ARG A 303 -5.67 -21.53 -21.68
C ARG A 303 -5.50 -20.01 -21.57
N ILE A 304 -4.34 -19.53 -21.13
CA ILE A 304 -4.07 -18.09 -21.04
C ILE A 304 -4.11 -17.46 -22.42
N THR A 305 -3.49 -18.08 -23.42
CA THR A 305 -3.48 -17.57 -24.80
C THR A 305 -4.90 -17.42 -25.35
N GLN A 306 -5.76 -18.43 -25.16
CA GLN A 306 -7.17 -18.37 -25.57
C GLN A 306 -7.95 -17.28 -24.83
N ALA A 307 -7.75 -17.15 -23.51
CA ALA A 307 -8.40 -16.12 -22.71
C ALA A 307 -7.97 -14.70 -23.14
N PHE A 308 -6.71 -14.55 -23.53
CA PHE A 308 -6.17 -13.28 -24.02
C PHE A 308 -6.80 -12.89 -25.36
N GLU A 309 -6.88 -13.81 -26.33
CA GLU A 309 -7.55 -13.57 -27.63
C GLU A 309 -9.02 -13.21 -27.47
N ALA A 310 -9.74 -13.89 -26.58
CA ALA A 310 -11.14 -13.60 -26.29
C ALA A 310 -11.32 -12.19 -25.70
N THR A 311 -10.46 -11.82 -24.75
CA THR A 311 -10.47 -10.50 -24.11
C THR A 311 -10.09 -9.40 -25.09
N PHE A 312 -9.11 -9.66 -25.96
CA PHE A 312 -8.70 -8.72 -27.00
C PHE A 312 -9.83 -8.47 -28.01
N THR A 313 -10.48 -9.53 -28.49
CA THR A 313 -11.62 -9.44 -29.42
C THR A 313 -12.76 -8.61 -28.82
N LYS A 314 -13.11 -8.87 -27.55
CA LYS A 314 -14.15 -8.12 -26.84
C LYS A 314 -13.80 -6.63 -26.72
N ASN A 315 -12.55 -6.30 -26.40
CA ASN A 315 -12.08 -4.91 -26.34
C ASN A 315 -12.17 -4.19 -27.69
N THR A 316 -11.80 -4.88 -28.78
CA THR A 316 -11.89 -4.32 -30.14
C THR A 316 -13.34 -4.04 -30.54
N THR A 317 -14.28 -4.96 -30.24
CA THR A 317 -15.71 -4.73 -30.47
C THR A 317 -16.24 -3.53 -29.69
N LEU A 318 -15.90 -3.41 -28.40
CA LEU A 318 -16.31 -2.29 -27.56
C LEU A 318 -15.77 -0.94 -28.06
N ARG A 319 -14.52 -0.90 -28.52
CA ARG A 319 -13.92 0.31 -29.12
C ARG A 319 -14.63 0.73 -30.40
N ASN A 320 -14.98 -0.24 -31.26
CA ASN A 320 -15.73 0.03 -32.49
C ASN A 320 -17.13 0.59 -32.19
N GLU A 321 -17.82 0.02 -31.20
CA GLU A 321 -19.14 0.50 -30.78
C GLU A 321 -19.06 1.92 -30.18
N THR A 322 -18.07 2.17 -29.33
CA THR A 322 -17.81 3.50 -28.74
C THR A 322 -17.56 4.54 -29.84
N THR A 323 -16.75 4.19 -30.85
CA THR A 323 -16.45 5.06 -31.99
C THR A 323 -17.70 5.35 -32.83
N ARG A 324 -18.55 4.34 -33.05
CA ARG A 324 -19.82 4.47 -33.76
C ARG A 324 -20.79 5.40 -33.01
N GLN A 325 -20.93 5.23 -31.71
CA GLN A 325 -21.76 6.06 -30.85
C GLN A 325 -21.28 7.52 -30.83
N GLN A 326 -19.96 7.75 -30.74
CA GLN A 326 -19.38 9.08 -30.81
C GLN A 326 -19.66 9.77 -32.16
N LYS A 327 -19.55 9.07 -33.28
CA LYS A 327 -19.91 9.61 -34.61
C LYS A 327 -21.39 9.99 -34.69
N LEU A 328 -22.29 9.15 -34.17
CA LEU A 328 -23.73 9.44 -34.13
C LEU A 328 -24.04 10.67 -33.26
N LEU A 329 -23.38 10.82 -32.11
CA LEU A 329 -23.51 12.00 -31.25
C LEU A 329 -23.01 13.27 -31.94
N GLN A 330 -21.89 13.22 -32.65
CA GLN A 330 -21.38 14.36 -33.41
C GLN A 330 -22.33 14.78 -34.54
N LEU A 331 -22.91 13.83 -35.27
CA LEU A 331 -23.93 14.09 -36.31
C LEU A 331 -25.18 14.76 -35.71
N ARG A 332 -25.66 14.29 -34.56
CA ARG A 332 -26.79 14.92 -33.85
C ARG A 332 -26.46 16.36 -33.41
N LYS A 333 -25.29 16.59 -32.81
CA LYS A 333 -24.84 17.92 -32.40
C LYS A 333 -24.73 18.91 -33.56
N LYS A 334 -24.24 18.46 -34.72
CA LYS A 334 -24.18 19.30 -35.95
C LYS A 334 -25.56 19.64 -36.50
N ARG A 335 -26.55 18.74 -36.36
CA ARG A 335 -27.93 18.95 -36.85
C ARG A 335 -28.70 19.95 -35.98
N THR A 336 -28.41 20.05 -34.68
CA THR A 336 -29.00 21.06 -33.79
C THR A 336 -28.41 22.47 -33.95
N THR A 337 -27.24 22.61 -34.58
CA THR A 337 -26.57 23.91 -34.81
C THR A 337 -26.84 24.54 -36.19
N GLY A 338 -27.67 23.92 -37.04
CA GLY A 338 -28.04 24.50 -38.34
C GLY A 338 -29.04 25.65 -38.18
N LYS A 339 -28.81 26.79 -38.87
CA LYS A 339 -29.73 27.94 -38.93
C LYS A 339 -31.14 27.48 -39.34
N ARG A 340 -32.15 27.77 -38.52
CA ARG A 340 -33.56 27.68 -38.91
C ARG A 340 -33.80 28.67 -40.04
N VAL A 341 -33.96 28.17 -41.26
CA VAL A 341 -34.42 28.98 -42.39
C VAL A 341 -35.94 29.02 -42.33
N VAL A 342 -36.49 30.22 -42.16
CA VAL A 342 -37.93 30.47 -42.31
C VAL A 342 -38.25 30.33 -43.80
N LEU A 343 -39.09 29.36 -44.15
CA LEU A 343 -39.65 29.26 -45.50
C LEU A 343 -40.64 30.42 -45.68
N LYS A 344 -40.38 31.28 -46.67
CA LYS A 344 -41.36 32.26 -47.17
C LYS A 344 -42.12 31.63 -48.34
N GLY A 345 -43.45 31.65 -48.26
CA GLY A 345 -44.38 31.19 -49.30
C GLY A 345 -45.42 30.27 -48.72
#